data_AF-A0A530GUF0-F1
#
_entry.id   AF-A0A530GUF0-F1
#
_cell.length_a   1.000
_cell.length_b   1.000
_cell.length_c   1.000
_cell.angle_alpha   90.00
_cell.angle_beta   90.00
_cell.angle_gamma   90.00
#
_symmetry.space_group_name_H-M   'P 1'
#
loop_
_entity.id
_entity.type
_entity.pdbx_description
1 polymer ?
#
loop_
_entity_poly.entity_id
_entity_poly.type
_entity_poly.pdbx_seq_one_letter_code
_entity_poly.pdbx_strand_id
1 'polypeptide(L)'
;MKKIAAILALSASTLGLSAGVSFADYTLNILHFNDWHSRIEGNNKYESTCSAEEETKGECIGGAGRLITAIAGERKKLEGQNVLLLNAGDSFQGSLFYTTYKGAVEEEFLNQIKPDAVTLGNHEFDDGETALVPYLDKAKFPIVSANVMPNDKSGASGKIKSSIVVEVGGQKIGIIGAVTNDTPELASPGPN
;
A
#
# COMPACT_ATOMS: atom_id res chain seq x y z
N MET A 1 40.22 22.37 54.66
CA MET A 1 38.78 22.36 54.31
C MET A 1 38.42 23.19 53.06
N LYS A 2 39.09 24.32 52.76
CA LYS A 2 38.75 25.17 51.60
C LYS A 2 39.18 24.65 50.20
N LYS A 3 40.09 23.66 50.12
CA LYS A 3 40.57 23.11 48.83
C LYS A 3 39.79 21.90 48.29
N ILE A 4 38.99 21.25 49.14
CA ILE A 4 38.20 20.06 48.76
C ILE A 4 36.84 20.47 48.13
N ALA A 5 36.30 21.61 48.55
CA ALA A 5 35.05 22.14 47.99
C ALA A 5 35.18 22.59 46.51
N ALA A 6 36.38 22.97 46.06
CA ALA A 6 36.60 23.43 44.69
C ALA A 6 36.66 22.28 43.66
N ILE A 7 37.00 21.05 44.09
CA ILE A 7 37.10 19.88 43.20
C ILE A 7 35.73 19.20 43.03
N LEU A 8 34.86 19.28 44.05
CA LEU A 8 33.48 18.79 43.99
C LEU A 8 32.55 19.71 43.18
N ALA A 9 32.89 20.99 43.02
CA ALA A 9 32.11 21.91 42.18
C ALA A 9 32.41 21.76 40.68
N LEU A 10 33.55 21.17 40.30
CA LEU A 10 33.91 20.96 38.88
C LEU A 10 33.45 19.61 38.33
N SER A 11 33.12 18.65 39.19
CA SER A 11 32.63 17.32 38.83
C SER A 11 31.09 17.24 38.72
N ALA A 12 30.38 18.25 39.22
CA ALA A 12 28.92 18.36 39.07
C ALA A 12 28.49 19.08 37.77
N SER A 13 29.41 19.67 37.02
CA SER A 13 29.10 20.43 35.80
C SER A 13 29.06 19.58 34.52
N THR A 14 29.48 18.31 34.57
CA THR A 14 29.52 17.43 33.39
C THR A 14 28.31 16.49 33.27
N LEU A 15 27.40 16.45 34.25
CA LEU A 15 26.19 15.61 34.20
C LEU A 15 24.92 16.34 33.70
N GLY A 16 25.01 17.64 33.39
CA GLY A 16 23.84 18.45 32.98
C GLY A 16 23.64 18.62 31.46
N LEU A 17 24.46 17.98 30.63
CA LEU A 17 24.37 18.03 29.16
C LEU A 17 23.98 16.67 28.57
N SER A 18 23.00 16.00 29.16
CA SER A 18 22.12 15.19 28.32
C SER A 18 21.23 16.19 27.57
N ALA A 19 21.74 16.72 26.46
CA ALA A 19 20.87 17.28 25.44
C ALA A 19 19.89 16.17 25.11
N GLY A 20 18.66 16.25 25.64
CA GLY A 20 17.59 15.38 25.22
C GLY A 20 17.58 15.48 23.70
N VAL A 21 17.70 14.33 23.02
CA VAL A 21 17.68 14.30 21.56
C VAL A 21 16.40 15.03 21.18
N SER A 22 16.53 16.24 20.63
CA SER A 22 15.41 16.94 20.04
C SER A 22 15.05 16.08 18.84
N PHE A 23 14.03 15.24 18.98
CA PHE A 23 13.46 14.54 17.85
C PHE A 23 13.02 15.65 16.89
N ALA A 24 13.68 15.72 15.73
CA ALA A 24 13.16 16.54 14.64
C ALA A 24 11.74 16.07 14.35
N ASP A 25 10.84 17.00 14.04
CA ASP A 25 9.48 16.64 13.64
C ASP A 25 9.54 15.64 12.48
N TYR A 26 8.92 14.48 12.67
CA TYR A 26 8.84 13.44 11.65
C TYR A 26 7.53 13.60 10.88
N THR A 27 7.65 14.00 9.61
CA THR A 27 6.53 14.00 8.68
C THR A 27 6.62 12.78 7.78
N LEU A 28 5.51 12.07 7.62
CA LEU A 28 5.34 10.97 6.67
C LEU A 28 4.24 11.34 5.68
N ASN A 29 4.57 11.31 4.39
CA ASN A 29 3.59 11.49 3.32
C ASN A 29 3.07 10.12 2.89
N ILE A 30 1.76 9.91 2.96
CA ILE A 30 1.12 8.68 2.52
C ILE A 30 0.35 8.98 1.24
N LEU A 31 0.85 8.44 0.13
CA LEU A 31 0.09 8.33 -1.11
C LEU A 31 -0.73 7.04 -1.02
N HIS A 32 -2.00 7.09 -1.37
CA HIS A 32 -2.81 5.87 -1.39
C HIS A 32 -3.88 5.92 -2.47
N PHE A 33 -4.35 4.73 -2.83
CA PHE A 33 -5.54 4.50 -3.65
C PHE A 33 -6.16 3.16 -3.25
N ASN A 34 -7.41 2.96 -3.62
CA ASN A 34 -8.22 1.82 -3.24
C ASN A 34 -9.34 1.65 -4.28
N ASP A 35 -10.00 0.50 -4.27
CA ASP A 35 -11.20 0.24 -5.08
C ASP A 35 -10.95 0.57 -6.55
N TRP A 36 -9.76 0.20 -7.04
CA TRP A 36 -9.37 0.51 -8.40
C TRP A 36 -10.25 -0.24 -9.40
N HIS A 37 -10.83 -1.37 -9.01
CA HIS A 37 -11.88 -2.09 -9.74
C HIS A 37 -11.60 -2.20 -11.23
N SER A 38 -10.39 -2.67 -11.55
CA SER A 38 -9.99 -2.93 -12.93
C SER A 38 -10.22 -1.74 -13.87
N ARG A 39 -10.19 -0.49 -13.37
CA ARG A 39 -10.29 0.73 -14.16
C ARG A 39 -8.95 1.03 -14.84
N ILE A 40 -8.59 0.12 -15.75
CA ILE A 40 -7.35 0.16 -16.53
C ILE A 40 -7.42 1.30 -17.54
N GLU A 41 -8.54 1.39 -18.27
CA GLU A 41 -8.87 2.54 -19.10
C GLU A 41 -9.44 3.67 -18.25
N GLY A 42 -9.42 4.90 -18.80
CA GLY A 42 -10.05 6.04 -18.15
C GLY A 42 -11.57 5.87 -18.07
N ASN A 43 -12.18 6.52 -17.09
CA ASN A 43 -13.63 6.57 -16.91
C ASN A 43 -14.17 7.93 -17.36
N ASN A 44 -15.43 7.97 -17.78
CA ASN A 44 -16.17 9.22 -17.89
C ASN A 44 -16.80 9.60 -16.54
N LYS A 45 -17.51 10.74 -16.51
CA LYS A 45 -18.19 11.25 -15.29
C LYS A 45 -19.28 10.35 -14.71
N TYR A 46 -19.66 9.27 -15.41
CA TYR A 46 -20.63 8.28 -14.96
C TYR A 46 -19.95 6.95 -14.56
N GLU A 47 -18.62 6.97 -14.39
CA GLU A 47 -17.81 5.81 -14.03
C GLU A 47 -17.86 4.66 -15.04
N SER A 48 -18.29 4.93 -16.27
CA SER A 48 -18.20 3.99 -17.39
C SER A 48 -16.88 4.15 -18.12
N THR A 49 -16.44 3.10 -18.82
CA THR A 49 -15.27 3.17 -19.70
C THR A 49 -15.40 4.37 -20.65
N CYS A 50 -14.38 5.22 -20.65
CA CYS A 50 -14.39 6.44 -21.43
C CYS A 50 -14.19 6.13 -22.92
N SER A 51 -14.96 6.78 -23.77
CA SER A 51 -14.79 6.69 -25.22
C SER A 51 -13.61 7.53 -25.70
N ALA A 52 -13.12 7.22 -26.90
CA ALA A 52 -12.07 8.01 -27.55
C ALA A 52 -12.51 9.47 -27.77
N GLU A 53 -13.80 9.72 -28.05
CA GLU A 53 -14.32 11.08 -28.22
C GLU A 53 -14.27 11.87 -26.90
N GLU A 54 -14.72 11.28 -25.80
CA GLU A 54 -14.64 11.91 -24.46
C GLU A 54 -13.17 12.18 -24.06
N GLU A 55 -12.24 11.29 -24.42
CA GLU A 55 -10.81 11.50 -24.19
C GLU A 55 -10.29 12.72 -24.96
N THR A 56 -10.67 12.88 -26.24
CA THR A 56 -10.28 14.07 -27.03
C THR A 56 -10.82 15.38 -26.48
N LYS A 57 -11.94 15.32 -25.74
CA LYS A 57 -12.55 16.48 -25.08
C LYS A 57 -11.97 16.74 -23.68
N GLY A 58 -11.07 15.87 -23.20
CA GLY A 58 -10.51 15.96 -21.85
C GLY A 58 -11.52 15.62 -20.75
N GLU A 59 -12.57 14.86 -21.07
CA GLU A 59 -13.66 14.53 -20.14
C GLU A 59 -13.37 13.25 -19.34
N CYS A 60 -12.36 12.47 -19.74
CA CYS A 60 -11.98 11.26 -19.02
C CYS A 60 -11.16 11.56 -17.75
N ILE A 61 -11.30 10.68 -16.76
CA ILE A 61 -10.58 10.69 -15.49
C ILE A 61 -10.02 9.29 -15.19
N GLY A 62 -9.04 9.19 -14.30
CA GLY A 62 -8.51 7.88 -13.87
C GLY A 62 -7.76 7.13 -14.99
N GLY A 63 -7.80 5.80 -14.92
CA GLY A 63 -7.04 4.91 -15.79
C GLY A 63 -5.60 4.67 -15.32
N ALA A 64 -5.05 3.50 -15.64
CA ALA A 64 -3.70 3.06 -15.23
C ALA A 64 -2.61 4.07 -15.62
N GLY A 65 -2.65 4.55 -16.85
CA GLY A 65 -1.63 5.47 -17.38
C GLY A 65 -1.60 6.81 -16.63
N ARG A 66 -2.77 7.39 -16.33
CA ARG A 66 -2.83 8.64 -15.56
C ARG A 66 -2.48 8.42 -14.09
N LEU A 67 -2.91 7.31 -13.49
CA LEU A 67 -2.58 6.96 -12.11
C LEU A 67 -1.06 6.79 -11.92
N ILE A 68 -0.40 6.01 -12.80
CA ILE A 68 1.07 5.84 -12.79
C ILE A 68 1.77 7.18 -12.93
N THR A 69 1.33 8.02 -13.86
CA THR A 69 1.91 9.35 -14.09
C THR A 69 1.73 10.26 -12.87
N ALA A 70 0.55 10.27 -12.27
CA ALA A 70 0.25 11.08 -11.09
C ALA A 70 1.10 10.66 -9.89
N ILE A 71 1.18 9.35 -9.59
CA ILE A 71 2.01 8.80 -8.51
C ILE A 71 3.48 9.12 -8.72
N ALA A 72 3.99 8.96 -9.95
CA ALA A 72 5.38 9.31 -10.28
C ALA A 72 5.64 10.82 -10.09
N GLY A 73 4.68 11.66 -10.47
CA GLY A 73 4.73 13.11 -10.27
C GLY A 73 4.75 13.50 -8.80
N GLU A 74 3.88 12.91 -7.97
CA GLU A 74 3.86 13.17 -6.53
C GLU A 74 5.13 12.69 -5.83
N ARG A 75 5.62 11.48 -6.16
CA ARG A 75 6.91 10.99 -5.65
C ARG A 75 8.06 11.94 -5.98
N LYS A 76 8.07 12.54 -7.18
CA LYS A 76 9.07 13.53 -7.57
C LYS A 76 8.96 14.83 -6.77
N LYS A 77 7.74 15.32 -6.51
CA LYS A 77 7.54 16.53 -5.67
C LYS A 77 7.97 16.32 -4.23
N LEU A 78 7.86 15.08 -3.74
CA LEU A 78 8.21 14.65 -2.39
C LEU A 78 9.65 14.10 -2.30
N GLU A 79 10.49 14.31 -3.31
CA GLU A 79 11.89 13.88 -3.29
C GLU A 79 12.63 14.45 -2.07
N GLY A 80 13.38 13.61 -1.37
CA GLY A 80 14.06 13.97 -0.11
C GLY A 80 13.16 13.98 1.13
N GLN A 81 11.87 13.67 1.00
CA GLN A 81 10.93 13.50 2.12
C GLN A 81 10.64 12.02 2.39
N ASN A 82 9.97 11.74 3.50
CA ASN A 82 9.50 10.40 3.85
C ASN A 82 8.18 10.15 3.13
N VAL A 83 8.14 9.10 2.29
CA VAL A 83 6.96 8.78 1.48
C VAL A 83 6.68 7.29 1.55
N LEU A 84 5.40 6.93 1.67
CA LEU A 84 4.87 5.59 1.42
C LEU A 84 3.76 5.66 0.38
N LEU A 85 3.66 4.63 -0.44
CA LEU A 85 2.56 4.39 -1.36
C LEU A 85 1.83 3.10 -0.97
N LEU A 86 0.54 3.19 -0.68
CA LEU A 86 -0.27 2.06 -0.24
C LEU A 86 -1.45 1.83 -1.20
N ASN A 87 -1.85 0.57 -1.38
CA ASN A 87 -3.12 0.22 -2.01
C ASN A 87 -4.02 -0.52 -1.02
N ALA A 88 -5.28 -0.09 -0.87
CA ALA A 88 -6.19 -0.62 0.14
C ALA A 88 -7.09 -1.78 -0.33
N GLY A 89 -6.74 -2.47 -1.42
CA GLY A 89 -7.50 -3.59 -1.96
C GLY A 89 -8.53 -3.20 -3.02
N ASP A 90 -9.31 -4.19 -3.46
CA ASP A 90 -10.34 -4.10 -4.49
C ASP A 90 -9.77 -3.55 -5.82
N SER A 91 -8.62 -4.08 -6.21
CA SER A 91 -8.08 -3.89 -7.56
C SER A 91 -8.79 -4.78 -8.57
N PHE A 92 -9.29 -5.93 -8.14
CA PHE A 92 -10.07 -6.87 -8.95
C PHE A 92 -11.50 -6.39 -9.22
N GLN A 93 -12.13 -7.07 -10.19
CA GLN A 93 -13.51 -6.85 -10.65
C GLN A 93 -13.76 -5.45 -11.26
N GLY A 94 -14.87 -5.25 -11.97
CA GLY A 94 -15.36 -3.91 -12.34
C GLY A 94 -15.19 -3.50 -13.81
N SER A 95 -14.43 -4.25 -14.61
CA SER A 95 -14.33 -4.02 -16.06
C SER A 95 -14.10 -5.32 -16.85
N LEU A 96 -14.15 -5.23 -18.18
CA LEU A 96 -13.84 -6.36 -19.07
C LEU A 96 -12.38 -6.82 -18.97
N PHE A 97 -11.47 -5.99 -18.46
CA PHE A 97 -10.09 -6.41 -18.22
C PHE A 97 -10.05 -7.52 -17.18
N TYR A 98 -10.68 -7.35 -16.03
CA TYR A 98 -10.75 -8.42 -15.03
C TYR A 98 -11.46 -9.66 -15.56
N THR A 99 -12.60 -9.49 -16.24
CA THR A 99 -13.34 -10.62 -16.84
C THR A 99 -12.47 -11.45 -17.79
N THR A 100 -11.58 -10.80 -18.54
CA THR A 100 -10.72 -11.45 -19.54
C THR A 100 -9.41 -12.00 -18.95
N TYR A 101 -8.76 -11.23 -18.08
CA TYR A 101 -7.38 -11.46 -17.64
C TYR A 101 -7.25 -11.90 -16.19
N LYS A 102 -8.35 -11.88 -15.42
CA LYS A 102 -8.47 -12.47 -14.08
C LYS A 102 -7.36 -12.04 -13.11
N GLY A 103 -7.12 -10.73 -13.01
CA GLY A 103 -6.14 -10.15 -12.08
C GLY A 103 -4.74 -9.94 -12.67
N ALA A 104 -4.44 -10.51 -13.85
CA ALA A 104 -3.10 -10.41 -14.43
C ALA A 104 -2.74 -8.98 -14.88
N VAL A 105 -3.72 -8.21 -15.36
CA VAL A 105 -3.48 -6.83 -15.80
C VAL A 105 -3.34 -5.90 -14.60
N GLU A 106 -4.16 -6.12 -13.56
CA GLU A 106 -4.11 -5.41 -12.29
C GLU A 106 -2.74 -5.61 -11.63
N GLU A 107 -2.27 -6.86 -11.56
CA GLU A 107 -0.92 -7.20 -11.08
C GLU A 107 0.17 -6.48 -11.88
N GLU A 108 0.11 -6.53 -13.21
CA GLU A 108 1.12 -5.93 -14.08
C GLU A 108 1.27 -4.43 -13.80
N PHE A 109 0.15 -3.71 -13.72
CA PHE A 109 0.19 -2.28 -13.44
C PHE A 109 0.54 -1.96 -11.99
N LEU A 110 0.08 -2.74 -11.00
CA LEU A 110 0.50 -2.58 -9.61
C LEU A 110 2.02 -2.80 -9.46
N ASN A 111 2.59 -3.74 -10.20
CA ASN A 111 4.04 -3.94 -10.28
C ASN A 111 4.80 -2.75 -10.90
N GLN A 112 4.17 -2.02 -11.82
CA GLN A 112 4.73 -0.78 -12.38
C GLN A 112 4.60 0.39 -11.39
N ILE A 113 3.46 0.49 -10.69
CA ILE A 113 3.16 1.50 -9.68
C ILE A 113 4.10 1.36 -8.46
N LYS A 114 4.47 0.13 -8.11
CA LYS A 114 5.38 -0.21 -6.99
C LYS A 114 4.88 0.32 -5.64
N PRO A 115 3.70 -0.10 -5.16
CA PRO A 115 3.27 0.21 -3.80
C PRO A 115 4.21 -0.44 -2.77
N ASP A 116 4.40 0.23 -1.64
CA ASP A 116 5.19 -0.28 -0.51
C ASP A 116 4.45 -1.38 0.25
N ALA A 117 3.11 -1.39 0.19
CA ALA A 117 2.27 -2.49 0.62
C ALA A 117 0.89 -2.44 -0.04
N VAL A 118 0.28 -3.61 -0.18
CA VAL A 118 -1.10 -3.77 -0.67
C VAL A 118 -1.86 -4.65 0.32
N THR A 119 -3.08 -4.29 0.70
CA THR A 119 -4.00 -5.23 1.37
C THR A 119 -4.97 -5.84 0.36
N LEU A 120 -5.58 -6.96 0.72
CA LEU A 120 -6.66 -7.56 -0.05
C LEU A 120 -7.98 -6.89 0.34
N GLY A 121 -8.81 -6.59 -0.64
CA GLY A 121 -10.23 -6.30 -0.53
C GLY A 121 -11.06 -7.57 -0.76
N ASN A 122 -12.39 -7.45 -0.73
CA ASN A 122 -13.25 -8.62 -0.95
C ASN A 122 -13.20 -9.12 -2.40
N HIS A 123 -13.05 -8.23 -3.39
CA HIS A 123 -13.08 -8.62 -4.80
C HIS A 123 -11.83 -9.38 -5.24
N GLU A 124 -10.74 -9.35 -4.47
CA GLU A 124 -9.60 -10.25 -4.70
C GLU A 124 -9.99 -11.75 -4.57
N PHE A 125 -11.15 -12.03 -3.98
CA PHE A 125 -11.68 -13.38 -3.77
C PHE A 125 -12.85 -13.74 -4.70
N ASP A 126 -13.24 -12.92 -5.67
CA ASP A 126 -14.41 -13.16 -6.54
C ASP A 126 -14.34 -14.50 -7.28
N ASP A 127 -13.19 -14.79 -7.90
CA ASP A 127 -12.90 -16.04 -8.61
C ASP A 127 -12.12 -17.05 -7.73
N GLY A 128 -12.10 -16.81 -6.42
CA GLY A 128 -11.37 -17.60 -5.42
C GLY A 128 -9.88 -17.75 -5.75
N GLU A 129 -9.30 -18.89 -5.37
CA GLU A 129 -7.87 -19.16 -5.58
C GLU A 129 -7.45 -19.16 -7.06
N THR A 130 -8.38 -19.37 -7.99
CA THR A 130 -8.07 -19.43 -9.44
C THR A 130 -7.51 -18.10 -9.95
N ALA A 131 -8.01 -16.97 -9.44
CA ALA A 131 -7.48 -15.64 -9.76
C ALA A 131 -6.51 -15.14 -8.68
N LEU A 132 -6.79 -15.40 -7.41
CA LEU A 132 -5.99 -14.90 -6.30
C LEU A 132 -4.55 -15.45 -6.32
N VAL A 133 -4.36 -16.76 -6.46
CA VAL A 133 -3.01 -17.36 -6.34
C VAL A 133 -2.06 -16.89 -7.45
N PRO A 134 -2.47 -16.85 -8.74
CA PRO A 134 -1.61 -16.28 -9.79
C PRO A 134 -1.24 -14.81 -9.57
N TYR A 135 -2.15 -14.02 -8.99
CA TYR A 135 -1.87 -12.63 -8.61
C TYR A 135 -0.84 -12.56 -7.47
N LEU A 136 -1.03 -13.34 -6.41
CA LEU A 136 -0.08 -13.43 -5.29
C LEU A 136 1.32 -13.88 -5.75
N ASP A 137 1.38 -14.81 -6.71
CA ASP A 137 2.64 -15.36 -7.24
C ASP A 137 3.48 -14.33 -8.02
N LYS A 138 2.82 -13.38 -8.68
CA LYS A 138 3.48 -12.40 -9.55
C LYS A 138 3.65 -11.03 -8.91
N ALA A 139 2.95 -10.76 -7.79
CA ALA A 139 3.10 -9.53 -7.03
C ALA A 139 4.56 -9.30 -6.59
N LYS A 140 5.10 -8.13 -6.93
CA LYS A 140 6.46 -7.68 -6.55
C LYS A 140 6.46 -6.73 -5.35
N PHE A 141 5.33 -6.63 -4.68
CA PHE A 141 5.08 -5.82 -3.49
C PHE A 141 4.55 -6.73 -2.38
N PRO A 142 4.75 -6.38 -1.10
CA PRO A 142 4.23 -7.18 -0.02
C PRO A 142 2.71 -7.04 0.07
N ILE A 143 2.04 -8.19 0.16
CA ILE A 143 0.60 -8.26 0.41
C ILE A 143 0.38 -8.53 1.90
N VAL A 144 -0.40 -7.68 2.55
CA VAL A 144 -0.67 -7.71 3.98
C VAL A 144 -2.16 -7.87 4.28
N SER A 145 -2.52 -8.81 5.13
CA SER A 145 -3.86 -8.88 5.74
C SER A 145 -3.80 -9.70 7.02
N ALA A 146 -4.20 -9.10 8.14
CA ALA A 146 -4.13 -9.72 9.46
C ALA A 146 -5.27 -10.72 9.72
N ASN A 147 -6.39 -10.60 9.01
CA ASN A 147 -7.58 -11.43 9.18
C ASN A 147 -7.86 -12.38 8.00
N VAL A 148 -6.93 -12.50 7.04
CA VAL A 148 -6.94 -13.58 6.03
C VAL A 148 -5.90 -14.62 6.44
N MET A 149 -6.36 -15.82 6.75
CA MET A 149 -5.52 -16.90 7.30
C MET A 149 -5.66 -18.17 6.45
N PRO A 150 -4.98 -18.24 5.28
CA PRO A 150 -5.02 -19.44 4.43
C PRO A 150 -4.37 -20.62 5.15
N ASN A 151 -5.03 -21.78 5.12
CA ASN A 151 -4.47 -23.01 5.65
C ASN A 151 -3.52 -23.70 4.65
N ASP A 152 -2.85 -24.77 5.08
CA ASP A 152 -1.82 -25.48 4.28
C ASP A 152 -2.32 -26.09 2.96
N LYS A 153 -3.64 -26.20 2.76
CA LYS A 153 -4.25 -26.66 1.50
C LYS A 153 -4.44 -25.52 0.51
N SER A 154 -4.43 -24.28 0.96
CA SER A 154 -4.59 -23.11 0.11
C SER A 154 -3.32 -22.84 -0.68
N GLY A 155 -3.46 -22.56 -1.97
CA GLY A 155 -2.38 -22.04 -2.78
C GLY A 155 -1.89 -20.66 -2.30
N ALA A 156 -2.66 -19.95 -1.47
CA ALA A 156 -2.27 -18.67 -0.87
C ALA A 156 -1.42 -18.82 0.41
N SER A 157 -1.22 -20.04 0.92
CA SER A 157 -0.46 -20.28 2.15
C SER A 157 0.96 -19.71 2.05
N GLY A 158 1.34 -18.91 3.06
CA GLY A 158 2.64 -18.25 3.13
C GLY A 158 2.85 -17.07 2.17
N LYS A 159 1.86 -16.72 1.34
CA LYS A 159 1.95 -15.60 0.38
C LYS A 159 1.39 -14.27 0.92
N ILE A 160 0.55 -14.33 1.94
CA ILE A 160 -0.06 -13.17 2.59
C ILE A 160 0.56 -13.03 3.99
N LYS A 161 1.09 -11.85 4.29
CA LYS A 161 1.67 -11.54 5.61
C LYS A 161 0.60 -10.89 6.48
N SER A 162 0.61 -11.11 7.80
CA SER A 162 -0.30 -10.38 8.70
C SER A 162 0.03 -8.88 8.77
N SER A 163 1.33 -8.56 8.69
CA SER A 163 1.87 -7.22 8.73
C SER A 163 3.30 -7.19 8.21
N ILE A 164 3.81 -5.99 7.97
CA ILE A 164 5.23 -5.73 7.71
C ILE A 164 5.71 -4.52 8.52
N VAL A 165 7.02 -4.38 8.63
CA VAL A 165 7.66 -3.16 9.14
C VAL A 165 8.61 -2.67 8.06
N VAL A 166 8.48 -1.39 7.70
CA VAL A 166 9.37 -0.69 6.77
C VAL A 166 10.11 0.42 7.49
N GLU A 167 11.32 0.76 7.03
CA GLU A 167 12.09 1.88 7.58
C GLU A 167 12.04 3.06 6.63
N VAL A 168 11.54 4.20 7.10
CA VAL A 168 11.42 5.45 6.31
C VAL A 168 11.90 6.61 7.17
N GLY A 169 12.89 7.36 6.68
CA GLY A 169 13.43 8.51 7.42
C GLY A 169 14.02 8.16 8.79
N GLY A 170 14.58 6.95 8.96
CA GLY A 170 15.10 6.46 10.23
C GLY A 170 14.02 6.05 11.26
N GLN A 171 12.74 6.06 10.87
CA GLN A 171 11.63 5.56 11.69
C GLN A 171 11.13 4.21 11.17
N LYS A 172 10.77 3.31 12.09
CA LYS A 172 10.11 2.04 11.78
C LYS A 172 8.61 2.24 11.70
N ILE A 173 8.03 1.94 10.54
CA ILE A 173 6.59 2.06 10.28
C ILE A 173 5.99 0.66 10.14
N GLY A 174 5.07 0.31 11.03
CA GLY A 174 4.30 -0.92 10.95
C GLY A 174 3.10 -0.73 10.01
N ILE A 175 2.90 -1.68 9.10
CA ILE A 175 1.77 -1.70 8.15
C ILE A 175 0.99 -3.00 8.37
N ILE A 176 -0.28 -2.87 8.73
CA ILE A 176 -1.20 -3.98 9.02
C ILE A 176 -2.38 -3.84 8.06
N GLY A 177 -2.64 -4.89 7.28
CA GLY A 177 -3.80 -4.94 6.39
C GLY A 177 -5.00 -5.61 7.05
N ALA A 178 -6.18 -5.37 6.52
CA ALA A 178 -7.39 -6.10 6.86
C ALA A 178 -8.34 -6.09 5.66
N VAL A 179 -9.16 -7.14 5.56
CA VAL A 179 -10.30 -7.22 4.64
C VAL A 179 -11.60 -7.18 5.43
N THR A 180 -12.72 -6.77 4.83
CA THR A 180 -14.03 -6.83 5.49
C THR A 180 -14.37 -8.25 5.95
N ASN A 181 -15.02 -8.39 7.10
CA ASN A 181 -15.48 -9.70 7.58
C ASN A 181 -16.66 -10.25 6.75
N ASP A 182 -17.26 -9.41 5.92
CA ASP A 182 -18.38 -9.77 5.05
C ASP A 182 -17.91 -10.42 3.74
N THR A 183 -16.59 -10.57 3.51
CA THR A 183 -16.05 -11.20 2.29
C THR A 183 -16.66 -12.57 1.95
N PRO A 184 -16.99 -13.46 2.91
CA PRO A 184 -17.69 -14.72 2.60
C PRO A 184 -19.12 -14.52 2.05
N GLU A 185 -19.73 -13.36 2.27
CA GLU A 185 -21.05 -12.99 1.74
C GLU A 185 -20.93 -12.21 0.41
N LEU A 186 -19.86 -11.42 0.25
CA LEU A 186 -19.65 -10.54 -0.89
C LEU A 186 -18.89 -11.19 -2.05
N ALA A 187 -18.10 -12.22 -1.79
CA ALA A 187 -17.19 -12.86 -2.75
C ALA A 187 -17.08 -14.38 -2.51
N SER A 188 -16.08 -15.03 -3.12
CA SER A 188 -15.89 -16.49 -3.06
C SER A 188 -14.52 -16.87 -2.48
N PRO A 189 -14.20 -16.55 -1.21
CA PRO A 189 -12.89 -16.82 -0.63
C PRO A 189 -12.51 -18.30 -0.55
N GLY A 190 -13.49 -19.20 -0.71
CA GLY A 190 -13.28 -20.63 -0.64
C GLY A 190 -13.17 -21.13 0.81
N PRO A 191 -12.95 -22.45 0.99
CA PRO A 191 -12.97 -23.08 2.31
C PRO A 191 -11.60 -23.13 3.01
N ASN A 192 -10.51 -22.70 2.36
CA ASN A 192 -9.15 -22.94 2.83
C ASN A 192 -8.36 -21.70 3.19
#